data_AF-A0AAD6SF43-F1
#
_entry.id   AF-A0AAD6SF43-F1
#
_cell.length_a   1.000
_cell.length_b   1.000
_cell.length_c   1.000
_cell.angle_alpha   90.00
_cell.angle_beta   90.00
_cell.angle_gamma   90.00
#
_symmetry.space_group_name_H-M   'P 1'
#
loop_
_entity.id
_entity.type
_entity.pdbx_description
1 polymer ?
#
loop_
_entity_poly.entity_id
_entity_poly.type
_entity_poly.pdbx_seq_one_letter_code
_entity_poly.pdbx_strand_id
1 'polypeptide(L)'
;MVVDTNKVVDLRSKCPHFRVLIIGRANAGKTTLLKKVCNSIDDPQIFSPAGKKIDLAIVEGSAARGLHDIENQVIFKSNPQFIFHDSRGFESGSIDEAKKVKDFIARRAGSNRFSEQLHAIWYCFPTDTNRPLLKADEEFFDTNVPGKVPLIAIFTKFDGLLTKAFNRLKANGSSRMEAKNLQGQHAQDILNTDFIAPLMSTKFCPSAYVRMDDMRKETSNCMDLIEKTANTLTDDMLKLLFVSVQQNNIDLCIQFAVKVGLATSTELALPFDYILLFFPHIWKVGVDTGAFHGSLLIWNHTGRGGE
;
A
#
# COMPACT_ATOMS: atom_id res chain seq x y z
N MET A 1 -6.78 -24.10 2.68
CA MET A 1 -5.81 -23.85 1.59
C MET A 1 -4.62 -24.77 1.79
N VAL A 2 -4.19 -25.53 0.77
CA VAL A 2 -2.89 -26.22 0.80
C VAL A 2 -1.96 -25.40 -0.08
N VAL A 3 -1.08 -24.60 0.53
CA VAL A 3 -0.12 -23.76 -0.20
C VAL A 3 1.13 -24.59 -0.49
N ASP A 4 1.38 -24.92 -1.75
CA ASP A 4 2.57 -25.66 -2.16
C ASP A 4 3.83 -24.79 -1.98
N THR A 5 4.63 -25.09 -0.96
CA THR A 5 5.84 -24.36 -0.57
C THR A 5 6.85 -24.22 -1.72
N ASN A 6 6.94 -25.19 -2.62
CA ASN A 6 7.84 -25.13 -3.79
C ASN A 6 7.36 -24.09 -4.81
N LYS A 7 6.04 -23.96 -5.01
CA LYS A 7 5.48 -22.91 -5.89
C LYS A 7 5.75 -21.52 -5.34
N VAL A 8 5.79 -21.35 -4.02
CA VAL A 8 6.09 -20.06 -3.37
C VAL A 8 7.53 -19.62 -3.61
N VAL A 9 8.48 -20.54 -3.44
CA VAL A 9 9.91 -20.27 -3.68
C VAL A 9 10.15 -19.95 -5.16
N ASP A 10 9.52 -20.70 -6.06
CA ASP A 10 9.57 -20.46 -7.51
C ASP A 10 8.89 -19.14 -7.93
N LEU A 11 7.83 -18.72 -7.25
CA LEU A 11 7.21 -17.41 -7.50
C LEU A 11 8.14 -16.26 -7.12
N ARG A 12 8.84 -16.35 -5.99
CA ARG A 12 9.77 -15.30 -5.54
C ARG A 12 10.96 -15.15 -6.48
N SER A 13 11.45 -16.25 -7.02
CA SER A 13 12.52 -16.21 -8.02
C SER A 13 12.03 -15.58 -9.33
N LYS A 14 10.78 -15.85 -9.74
CA LYS A 14 10.15 -15.30 -10.95
C LYS A 14 9.66 -13.86 -10.80
N CYS A 15 9.28 -13.45 -9.59
CA CYS A 15 8.74 -12.13 -9.27
C CYS A 15 9.24 -11.63 -7.91
N PRO A 16 10.42 -10.99 -7.90
CA PRO A 16 11.06 -10.55 -6.66
C PRO A 16 10.43 -9.29 -6.04
N HIS A 17 9.54 -8.60 -6.75
CA HIS A 17 9.01 -7.31 -6.32
C HIS A 17 7.48 -7.27 -6.36
N PHE A 18 6.89 -6.55 -5.41
CA PHE A 18 5.48 -6.19 -5.47
C PHE A 18 5.31 -4.79 -6.10
N ARG A 19 4.62 -4.70 -7.24
CA ARG A 19 4.43 -3.45 -7.98
C ARG A 19 3.10 -2.78 -7.65
N VAL A 20 3.18 -1.54 -7.21
CA VAL A 20 2.00 -0.72 -6.89
C VAL A 20 2.02 0.53 -7.74
N LEU A 21 0.90 0.81 -8.42
CA LEU A 21 0.67 2.12 -9.02
C LEU A 21 -0.03 3.01 -8.00
N ILE A 22 0.58 4.12 -7.62
CA ILE A 22 -0.05 5.14 -6.78
C ILE A 22 -0.58 6.29 -7.66
N ILE A 23 -1.87 6.53 -7.51
CA ILE A 23 -2.65 7.52 -8.26
C ILE A 23 -3.14 8.59 -7.28
N GLY A 24 -3.31 9.81 -7.75
CA GLY A 24 -3.99 10.86 -6.99
C GLY A 24 -3.44 12.22 -7.33
N ARG A 25 -4.23 13.26 -7.10
CA ARG A 25 -3.88 14.65 -7.41
C ARG A 25 -2.54 15.05 -6.81
N ALA A 26 -1.92 16.11 -7.33
CA ALA A 26 -0.74 16.62 -6.65
C ALA A 26 -1.09 17.06 -5.24
N ASN A 27 -0.12 16.90 -4.33
CA ASN A 27 -0.33 17.09 -2.91
C ASN A 27 -1.47 16.22 -2.32
N ALA A 28 -1.83 15.09 -2.94
CA ALA A 28 -2.74 14.11 -2.35
C ALA A 28 -2.12 13.28 -1.21
N GLY A 29 -0.85 13.51 -0.86
CA GLY A 29 -0.14 12.75 0.17
C GLY A 29 0.49 11.44 -0.30
N LYS A 30 0.65 11.23 -1.62
CA LYS A 30 1.23 10.02 -2.23
C LYS A 30 2.60 9.66 -1.64
N THR A 31 3.57 10.56 -1.74
CA THR A 31 4.94 10.34 -1.23
C THR A 31 4.96 10.08 0.28
N THR A 32 4.15 10.83 1.05
CA THR A 32 4.03 10.62 2.51
C THR A 32 3.48 9.24 2.83
N LEU A 33 2.48 8.77 2.08
CA LEU A 33 1.93 7.44 2.23
C LEU A 33 2.99 6.36 1.95
N LEU A 34 3.72 6.48 0.82
CA LEU A 34 4.76 5.53 0.47
C LEU A 34 5.87 5.45 1.51
N LYS A 35 6.33 6.60 2.02
CA LYS A 35 7.30 6.68 3.13
C LYS A 35 6.83 5.88 4.34
N LYS A 36 5.56 6.02 4.74
CA LYS A 36 5.01 5.26 5.88
C LYS A 36 4.89 3.77 5.62
N VAL A 37 4.36 3.39 4.46
CA VAL A 37 4.24 1.97 4.08
C VAL A 37 5.61 1.29 4.11
N CYS A 38 6.66 2.00 3.68
CA CYS A 38 8.02 1.47 3.67
C CYS A 38 8.78 1.66 4.99
N ASN A 39 8.16 2.24 6.02
CA ASN A 39 8.80 2.65 7.27
C ASN A 39 10.11 3.44 7.01
N SER A 40 10.04 4.44 6.13
CA SER A 40 11.18 5.19 5.62
C SER A 40 11.04 6.69 5.95
N ILE A 41 12.13 7.28 6.44
CA ILE A 41 12.27 8.74 6.54
C ILE A 41 13.01 9.32 5.33
N ASP A 42 13.80 8.49 4.65
CA ASP A 42 14.60 8.86 3.48
C ASP A 42 13.74 9.07 2.23
N ASP A 43 14.28 9.81 1.28
CA ASP A 43 13.70 9.90 -0.06
C ASP A 43 13.95 8.63 -0.88
N PRO A 44 12.98 8.24 -1.72
CA PRO A 44 13.12 7.06 -2.54
C PRO A 44 14.18 7.26 -3.63
N GLN A 45 14.75 6.15 -4.09
CA GLN A 45 15.56 6.12 -5.29
C GLN A 45 14.66 5.93 -6.52
N ILE A 46 14.93 6.69 -7.57
CA ILE A 46 14.20 6.60 -8.84
C ILE A 46 15.08 5.90 -9.86
N PHE A 47 14.53 4.91 -10.55
CA PHE A 47 15.18 4.20 -11.63
C PHE A 47 14.34 4.30 -12.90
N SER A 48 15.00 4.53 -14.03
CA SER A 48 14.35 4.41 -15.34
C SER A 48 13.87 2.98 -15.60
N PRO A 49 13.02 2.75 -16.61
CA PRO A 49 12.61 1.39 -17.02
C PRO A 49 13.79 0.49 -17.38
N ALA A 50 14.88 1.08 -17.87
CA ALA A 50 16.13 0.39 -18.18
C ALA A 50 16.99 0.06 -16.94
N GLY A 51 16.52 0.38 -15.73
CA GLY A 51 17.25 0.12 -14.47
C GLY A 51 18.36 1.12 -14.15
N LYS A 52 18.53 2.17 -14.96
CA LYS A 52 19.49 3.25 -14.66
C LYS A 52 18.93 4.15 -13.56
N LYS A 53 19.69 4.36 -12.49
CA LYS A 53 19.36 5.31 -11.42
C LYS A 53 19.32 6.73 -11.98
N ILE A 54 18.25 7.46 -11.64
CA ILE A 54 18.03 8.85 -12.01
C ILE A 54 18.41 9.71 -10.80
N ASP A 55 19.25 10.72 -11.01
CA ASP A 55 19.67 11.64 -9.95
C ASP A 55 18.56 12.66 -9.67
N LEU A 56 18.15 12.75 -8.40
CA LEU A 56 17.12 13.69 -7.95
C LEU A 56 17.58 15.15 -8.10
N ALA A 57 18.88 15.43 -8.02
CA ALA A 57 19.41 16.79 -8.21
C ALA A 57 19.14 17.33 -9.63
N ILE A 58 19.09 16.45 -10.63
CA ILE A 58 18.69 16.80 -12.01
C ILE A 58 17.19 17.09 -12.09
N VAL A 59 16.39 16.48 -11.21
CA VAL A 59 14.94 16.68 -11.10
C VAL A 59 14.61 17.96 -10.31
N GLU A 60 15.45 18.35 -9.36
CA GLU A 60 15.31 19.57 -8.54
C GLU A 60 15.69 20.86 -9.30
N GLY A 61 16.63 20.78 -10.25
CA GLY A 61 17.08 21.93 -11.07
C GLY A 61 16.11 22.38 -12.18
N SER A 62 15.11 21.56 -12.51
CA SER A 62 13.99 21.95 -13.38
C SER A 62 12.77 22.24 -12.53
N ALA A 63 12.22 23.45 -12.60
CA ALA A 63 11.02 23.88 -11.88
C ALA A 63 10.01 22.73 -11.65
N ALA A 64 9.84 22.35 -10.38
CA ALA A 64 8.82 21.49 -9.79
C ALA A 64 8.02 20.56 -10.74
N ARG A 65 8.19 19.24 -10.56
CA ARG A 65 7.28 18.16 -11.04
C ARG A 65 7.35 17.79 -12.54
N GLY A 66 8.19 18.43 -13.34
CA GLY A 66 8.27 18.26 -14.80
C GLY A 66 8.83 16.93 -15.37
N LEU A 67 9.42 16.04 -14.57
CA LEU A 67 10.13 14.83 -15.05
C LEU A 67 9.72 13.47 -14.43
N HIS A 68 8.61 13.37 -13.69
CA HIS A 68 8.06 12.11 -13.17
C HIS A 68 7.43 11.18 -14.23
N ASP A 69 8.20 10.46 -15.05
CA ASP A 69 7.62 9.41 -15.90
C ASP A 69 6.97 8.30 -15.03
N ILE A 70 5.72 7.93 -15.32
CA ILE A 70 4.99 6.83 -14.65
C ILE A 70 5.71 5.48 -14.82
N GLU A 71 6.52 5.35 -15.87
CA GLU A 71 7.34 4.16 -16.11
C GLU A 71 8.52 4.04 -15.16
N ASN A 72 8.95 5.15 -14.57
CA ASN A 72 10.04 5.12 -13.60
C ASN A 72 9.63 4.33 -12.35
N GLN A 73 10.61 3.63 -11.80
CA GLN A 73 10.47 2.78 -10.65
C GLN A 73 10.95 3.55 -9.42
N VAL A 74 10.05 3.76 -8.46
CA VAL A 74 10.32 4.41 -7.18
C VAL A 74 10.52 3.33 -6.13
N ILE A 75 11.72 3.27 -5.54
CA ILE A 75 12.14 2.21 -4.63
C ILE A 75 12.69 2.84 -3.35
N PHE A 76 12.19 2.40 -2.20
CA PHE A 76 12.71 2.81 -0.90
C PHE A 76 13.79 1.83 -0.44
N LYS A 77 14.94 2.34 0.02
CA LYS A 77 16.01 1.47 0.55
C LYS A 77 15.56 0.64 1.73
N SER A 78 14.68 1.18 2.57
CA SER A 78 14.13 0.46 3.70
C SER A 78 13.31 -0.74 3.25
N ASN A 79 12.59 -0.64 2.12
CA ASN A 79 11.80 -1.76 1.60
C ASN A 79 12.01 -1.93 0.08
N PRO A 80 13.13 -2.55 -0.34
CA PRO A 80 13.52 -2.65 -1.75
C PRO A 80 12.64 -3.63 -2.54
N GLN A 81 11.82 -4.43 -1.86
CA GLN A 81 10.93 -5.40 -2.50
C GLN A 81 9.64 -4.76 -3.02
N PHE A 82 9.36 -3.51 -2.65
CA PHE A 82 8.35 -2.71 -3.32
C PHE A 82 8.92 -1.93 -4.49
N ILE A 83 8.16 -1.93 -5.59
CA ILE A 83 8.36 -0.98 -6.66
C ILE A 83 7.08 -0.17 -6.81
N PHE A 84 7.20 1.14 -6.61
CA PHE A 84 6.10 2.06 -6.82
C PHE A 84 6.22 2.74 -8.18
N HIS A 85 5.08 2.92 -8.83
CA HIS A 85 4.93 3.78 -9.99
C HIS A 85 4.05 4.94 -9.55
N ASP A 86 4.52 6.18 -9.69
CA ASP A 86 3.80 7.36 -9.23
C ASP A 86 3.16 8.10 -10.41
N SER A 87 1.83 8.25 -10.39
CA SER A 87 1.17 9.15 -11.34
C SER A 87 1.50 10.61 -10.98
N ARG A 88 1.74 11.47 -11.97
CA ARG A 88 2.05 12.90 -11.72
C ARG A 88 0.93 13.69 -11.02
N GLY A 89 -0.20 13.06 -10.78
CA GLY A 89 -1.39 13.67 -10.21
C GLY A 89 -2.14 14.52 -11.21
N PHE A 90 -3.47 14.37 -11.17
CA PHE A 90 -4.40 15.09 -12.05
C PHE A 90 -4.52 16.55 -11.59
N GLU A 91 -3.48 17.35 -11.80
CA GLU A 91 -3.59 18.80 -11.70
C GLU A 91 -4.29 19.29 -12.97
N SER A 92 -5.59 19.53 -12.84
CA SER A 92 -6.37 20.36 -13.77
C SER A 92 -6.77 19.71 -15.10
N GLY A 93 -7.48 18.59 -15.07
CA GLY A 93 -8.32 18.16 -16.21
C GLY A 93 -7.57 17.80 -17.50
N SER A 94 -6.27 17.52 -17.42
CA SER A 94 -5.53 16.95 -18.54
C SER A 94 -6.03 15.52 -18.79
N ILE A 95 -6.94 15.39 -19.75
CA ILE A 95 -7.39 14.11 -20.31
C ILE A 95 -6.17 13.24 -20.68
N ASP A 96 -5.07 13.87 -21.09
CA ASP A 96 -3.83 13.20 -21.46
C ASP A 96 -3.18 12.45 -20.29
N GLU A 97 -3.24 12.99 -19.06
CA GLU A 97 -2.67 12.30 -17.89
C GLU A 97 -3.54 11.09 -17.48
N ALA A 98 -4.87 11.22 -17.49
CA ALA A 98 -5.77 10.11 -17.26
C ALA A 98 -5.59 8.99 -18.31
N LYS A 99 -5.39 9.38 -19.57
CA LYS A 99 -5.08 8.45 -20.65
C LYS A 99 -3.73 7.76 -20.44
N LYS A 100 -2.65 8.49 -20.14
CA LYS A 100 -1.33 7.91 -19.85
C LYS A 100 -1.38 6.88 -18.73
N VAL A 101 -2.12 7.17 -17.66
CA VAL A 101 -2.31 6.24 -16.54
C VAL A 101 -3.05 4.98 -16.99
N LYS A 102 -4.14 5.12 -17.77
CA LYS A 102 -4.90 3.98 -18.31
C LYS A 102 -4.06 3.14 -19.28
N ASP A 103 -3.30 3.77 -20.17
CA ASP A 103 -2.40 3.10 -21.12
C ASP A 103 -1.27 2.36 -20.40
N PHE A 104 -0.74 2.94 -19.31
CA PHE A 104 0.21 2.28 -18.43
C PHE A 104 -0.39 1.03 -17.78
N ILE A 105 -1.59 1.16 -17.17
CA ILE A 105 -2.28 0.01 -16.57
C ILE A 105 -2.55 -1.07 -17.61
N ALA A 106 -3.02 -0.71 -18.80
CA ALA A 106 -3.30 -1.65 -19.89
C ALA A 106 -2.06 -2.44 -20.32
N ARG A 107 -0.93 -1.76 -20.51
CA ARG A 107 0.34 -2.42 -20.88
C ARG A 107 0.86 -3.32 -19.78
N ARG A 108 0.74 -2.90 -18.52
CA ARG A 108 1.13 -3.72 -17.36
C ARG A 108 0.23 -4.93 -17.21
N ALA A 109 -1.08 -4.78 -17.39
CA ALA A 109 -2.05 -5.88 -17.38
C ALA A 109 -1.84 -6.86 -18.54
N GLY A 110 -1.39 -6.38 -19.71
CA GLY A 110 -1.10 -7.19 -20.89
C GLY A 110 0.28 -7.85 -20.92
N SER A 111 1.17 -7.60 -19.93
CA SER A 111 2.49 -8.25 -19.91
C SER A 111 2.36 -9.73 -19.56
N ASN A 112 3.05 -10.58 -20.31
CA ASN A 112 3.15 -12.03 -20.03
C ASN A 112 4.11 -12.33 -18.86
N ARG A 113 4.89 -11.35 -18.42
CA ARG A 113 5.82 -11.48 -17.31
C ARG A 113 5.21 -10.97 -16.04
N PHE A 114 4.94 -11.88 -15.11
CA PHE A 114 4.39 -11.55 -13.79
C PHE A 114 5.19 -10.45 -13.08
N SER A 115 6.53 -10.48 -13.18
CA SER A 115 7.43 -9.46 -12.60
C SER A 115 7.34 -8.07 -13.23
N GLU A 116 6.62 -7.90 -14.34
CA GLU A 116 6.37 -6.62 -15.00
C GLU A 116 4.94 -6.12 -14.80
N GLN A 117 4.03 -6.96 -14.30
CA GLN A 117 2.62 -6.62 -14.09
C GLN A 117 2.44 -5.70 -12.88
N LEU A 118 1.33 -4.95 -12.86
CA LEU A 118 0.87 -4.26 -11.66
C LEU A 118 0.14 -5.24 -10.76
N HIS A 119 0.40 -5.17 -9.46
CA HIS A 119 -0.23 -6.06 -8.48
C HIS A 119 -1.30 -5.35 -7.65
N ALA A 120 -1.20 -4.03 -7.48
CA ALA A 120 -2.25 -3.21 -6.88
C ALA A 120 -2.23 -1.79 -7.43
N ILE A 121 -3.38 -1.13 -7.36
CA ILE A 121 -3.54 0.30 -7.62
C ILE A 121 -4.01 0.96 -6.32
N TRP A 122 -3.31 2.01 -5.90
CA TRP A 122 -3.63 2.82 -4.73
C TRP A 122 -4.02 4.22 -5.17
N TYR A 123 -5.28 4.60 -4.97
CA TYR A 123 -5.80 5.90 -5.43
C TYR A 123 -6.04 6.84 -4.25
N CYS A 124 -5.21 7.88 -4.11
CA CYS A 124 -5.28 8.86 -3.04
C CYS A 124 -6.28 9.98 -3.31
N PHE A 125 -7.25 10.12 -2.40
CA PHE A 125 -8.24 11.18 -2.34
C PHE A 125 -7.97 12.08 -1.12
N PRO A 126 -7.40 13.28 -1.31
CA PRO A 126 -7.19 14.20 -0.21
C PRO A 126 -8.54 14.76 0.27
N THR A 127 -8.81 14.68 1.57
CA THR A 127 -10.08 15.09 2.17
C THR A 127 -10.08 16.56 2.63
N ASP A 128 -8.94 17.24 2.57
CA ASP A 128 -8.78 18.67 2.85
C ASP A 128 -9.29 19.59 1.71
N THR A 129 -9.88 19.01 0.66
CA THR A 129 -10.45 19.71 -0.51
C THR A 129 -11.96 19.95 -0.40
N ASN A 130 -12.49 20.95 -1.10
CA ASN A 130 -13.94 21.17 -1.26
C ASN A 130 -14.49 20.50 -2.52
N ARG A 131 -13.64 19.79 -3.27
CA ARG A 131 -14.00 19.04 -4.49
C ARG A 131 -13.63 17.57 -4.26
N PRO A 132 -14.53 16.76 -3.67
CA PRO A 132 -14.26 15.37 -3.28
C PRO A 132 -13.83 14.48 -4.46
N LEU A 133 -14.60 14.53 -5.54
CA LEU A 133 -14.27 13.93 -6.84
C LEU A 133 -14.13 15.05 -7.86
N LEU A 134 -13.08 14.99 -8.67
CA LEU A 134 -12.97 15.77 -9.90
C LEU A 134 -13.55 15.01 -11.09
N LYS A 135 -13.83 15.74 -12.16
CA LYS A 135 -14.14 15.16 -13.47
C LYS A 135 -13.11 14.10 -13.93
N ALA A 136 -11.82 14.31 -13.67
CA ALA A 136 -10.78 13.33 -14.01
C ALA A 136 -10.88 12.05 -13.17
N ASP A 137 -11.33 12.16 -11.91
CA ASP A 137 -11.60 11.00 -11.06
C ASP A 137 -12.84 10.26 -11.63
N GLU A 138 -13.95 10.97 -11.88
CA GLU A 138 -15.16 10.42 -12.51
C GLU A 138 -14.83 9.69 -13.83
N GLU A 139 -14.12 10.33 -14.75
CA GLU A 139 -13.69 9.73 -16.02
C GLU A 139 -12.81 8.49 -15.82
N PHE A 140 -11.98 8.46 -14.77
CA PHE A 140 -11.19 7.28 -14.42
C PHE A 140 -12.08 6.13 -13.97
N PHE A 141 -13.01 6.38 -13.06
CA PHE A 141 -13.89 5.36 -12.46
C PHE A 141 -15.13 5.00 -13.32
N ASP A 142 -15.44 5.78 -14.35
CA ASP A 142 -16.52 5.48 -15.31
C ASP A 142 -16.05 4.68 -16.53
N THR A 143 -14.73 4.60 -16.72
CA THR A 143 -14.12 3.76 -17.76
C THR A 143 -13.55 2.50 -17.12
N ASN A 144 -13.68 1.36 -17.79
CA ASN A 144 -13.10 0.12 -17.28
C ASN A 144 -11.58 0.26 -17.16
N VAL A 145 -11.04 -0.07 -15.99
CA VAL A 145 -9.61 -0.19 -15.80
C VAL A 145 -9.19 -1.56 -16.32
N PRO A 146 -8.28 -1.65 -17.32
CA PRO A 146 -7.92 -2.94 -17.89
C PRO A 146 -7.19 -3.85 -16.88
N GLY A 147 -7.54 -5.14 -16.87
CA GLY A 147 -6.93 -6.15 -16.00
C GLY A 147 -7.71 -6.43 -14.71
N LYS A 148 -7.27 -7.43 -13.94
CA LYS A 148 -7.86 -7.82 -12.63
C LYS A 148 -7.08 -7.22 -11.46
N VAL A 149 -6.44 -6.06 -11.65
CA VAL A 149 -5.61 -5.44 -10.62
C VAL A 149 -6.52 -4.77 -9.59
N PRO A 150 -6.46 -5.13 -8.29
CA PRO A 150 -7.32 -4.51 -7.29
C PRO A 150 -7.00 -3.03 -7.16
N LEU A 151 -8.05 -2.22 -7.07
CA LEU A 151 -7.95 -0.78 -6.85
C LEU A 151 -8.46 -0.44 -5.46
N ILE A 152 -7.61 0.20 -4.66
CA ILE A 152 -7.90 0.61 -3.30
C ILE A 152 -7.97 2.14 -3.25
N ALA A 153 -9.11 2.68 -2.83
CA ALA A 153 -9.25 4.11 -2.57
C ALA A 153 -8.68 4.47 -1.19
N ILE A 154 -7.90 5.54 -1.12
CA ILE A 154 -7.17 5.95 0.08
C ILE A 154 -7.52 7.39 0.39
N PHE A 155 -8.34 7.60 1.42
CA PHE A 155 -8.70 8.94 1.87
C PHE A 155 -7.59 9.50 2.76
N THR A 156 -6.87 10.47 2.23
CA THR A 156 -5.73 11.09 2.91
C THR A 156 -6.13 12.42 3.54
N LYS A 157 -5.25 12.95 4.41
CA LYS A 157 -5.38 14.28 5.02
C LYS A 157 -6.67 14.49 5.83
N PHE A 158 -7.11 13.45 6.54
CA PHE A 158 -8.32 13.51 7.37
C PHE A 158 -8.25 14.56 8.48
N ASP A 159 -7.03 14.95 8.91
CA ASP A 159 -6.78 16.11 9.77
C ASP A 159 -7.35 17.43 9.22
N GLY A 160 -7.25 17.62 7.89
CA GLY A 160 -7.88 18.73 7.20
C GLY A 160 -9.41 18.67 7.26
N LEU A 161 -9.99 17.48 7.13
CA LEU A 161 -11.43 17.29 7.23
C LEU A 161 -11.96 17.51 8.66
N LEU A 162 -11.21 17.06 9.68
CA LEU A 162 -11.49 17.37 11.09
C LEU A 162 -11.52 18.88 11.33
N THR A 163 -10.54 19.61 10.78
CA THR A 163 -10.47 21.07 10.90
C THR A 163 -11.69 21.74 10.23
N LYS A 164 -12.12 21.25 9.07
CA LYS A 164 -13.34 21.75 8.39
C LYS A 164 -14.60 21.46 9.19
N ALA A 165 -14.75 20.25 9.72
CA ALA A 165 -15.89 19.87 10.54
C ALA A 165 -15.97 20.74 11.80
N PHE A 166 -14.84 20.93 12.50
CA PHE A 166 -14.75 21.83 13.64
C PHE A 166 -15.17 23.26 13.31
N ASN A 167 -14.67 23.82 12.21
CA ASN A 167 -14.99 25.18 11.78
C ASN A 167 -16.48 25.34 11.40
N ARG A 168 -17.08 24.32 10.76
CA ARG A 168 -18.52 24.31 10.45
C ARG A 168 -19.37 24.29 11.72
N LEU A 169 -19.02 23.46 12.70
CA LEU A 169 -19.69 23.42 14.01
C LEU A 169 -19.60 24.78 14.73
N LYS A 170 -18.42 25.40 14.71
CA LYS A 170 -18.21 26.75 15.26
C LYS A 170 -19.06 27.81 14.55
N ALA A 171 -19.18 27.76 13.22
CA ALA A 171 -20.00 28.68 12.45
C ALA A 171 -21.50 28.50 12.71
N ASN A 172 -21.93 27.27 13.02
CA ASN A 172 -23.32 26.92 13.36
C ASN A 172 -23.68 27.18 14.84
N GLY A 173 -22.82 27.89 15.59
CA GLY A 173 -23.11 28.31 16.96
C GLY A 173 -22.65 27.37 18.07
N SER A 174 -22.05 26.21 17.75
CA SER A 174 -21.51 25.32 18.78
C SER A 174 -20.39 26.01 19.58
N SER A 175 -20.34 25.73 20.88
CA SER A 175 -19.22 26.12 21.73
C SER A 175 -17.91 25.43 21.25
N ARG A 176 -16.76 25.93 21.71
CA ARG A 176 -15.46 25.30 21.37
C ARG A 176 -15.36 23.87 21.89
N MET A 177 -15.96 23.58 23.05
CA MET A 177 -15.93 22.26 23.67
C MET A 177 -16.83 21.28 22.91
N GLU A 178 -18.07 21.66 22.62
CA GLU A 178 -18.99 20.84 21.81
C GLU A 178 -18.41 20.57 20.42
N ALA A 179 -17.87 21.59 19.75
CA ALA A 179 -17.26 21.44 18.44
C ALA A 179 -16.11 20.41 18.47
N LYS A 180 -15.26 20.42 19.51
CA LYS A 180 -14.19 19.41 19.67
C LYS A 180 -14.73 18.01 19.91
N ASN A 181 -15.80 17.86 20.68
CA ASN A 181 -16.39 16.55 20.97
C ASN A 181 -17.07 15.95 19.74
N LEU A 182 -17.68 16.80 18.91
CA LEU A 182 -18.47 16.38 17.75
C LEU A 182 -17.66 16.34 16.44
N GLN A 183 -16.49 16.98 16.36
CA GLN A 183 -15.74 17.10 15.09
C GLN A 183 -15.43 15.75 14.44
N GLY A 184 -15.16 14.71 15.23
CA GLY A 184 -14.79 13.39 14.72
C GLY A 184 -15.95 12.73 14.00
N GLN A 185 -17.13 12.74 14.62
CA GLN A 185 -18.36 12.22 14.02
C GLN A 185 -18.74 13.02 12.78
N HIS A 186 -18.78 14.35 12.87
CA HIS A 186 -19.11 15.20 11.72
C HIS A 186 -18.14 15.04 10.55
N ALA A 187 -16.83 14.89 10.81
CA ALA A 187 -15.86 14.63 9.76
C ALA A 187 -16.07 13.26 9.11
N GLN A 188 -16.44 12.24 9.89
CA GLN A 188 -16.76 10.92 9.36
C GLN A 188 -18.04 10.94 8.52
N ASP A 189 -19.06 11.68 8.95
CA ASP A 189 -20.30 11.85 8.18
C ASP A 189 -20.01 12.51 6.84
N ILE A 190 -19.23 13.61 6.83
CA ILE A 190 -18.80 14.28 5.59
C ILE A 190 -17.99 13.32 4.70
N LEU A 191 -17.07 12.53 5.27
CA LEU A 191 -16.31 11.55 4.50
C LEU A 191 -17.23 10.52 3.82
N ASN A 192 -18.22 10.02 4.56
CA ASN A 192 -19.17 9.04 4.05
C ASN A 192 -20.05 9.64 2.95
N THR A 193 -20.62 10.81 3.17
CA THR A 193 -21.60 11.43 2.26
C THR A 193 -20.96 12.06 1.04
N ASP A 194 -19.85 12.77 1.22
CA ASP A 194 -19.30 13.63 0.17
C ASP A 194 -18.21 12.93 -0.64
N PHE A 195 -17.57 11.89 -0.09
CA PHE A 195 -16.46 11.19 -0.74
C PHE A 195 -16.77 9.72 -1.04
N ILE A 196 -17.10 8.93 -0.01
CA ILE A 196 -17.26 7.47 -0.16
C ILE A 196 -18.49 7.13 -0.99
N ALA A 197 -19.66 7.65 -0.64
CA ALA A 197 -20.91 7.31 -1.33
C ALA A 197 -20.86 7.67 -2.84
N PRO A 198 -20.39 8.87 -3.25
CA PRO A 198 -20.22 9.18 -4.66
C PRO A 198 -19.23 8.24 -5.35
N LEU A 199 -18.07 7.96 -4.74
CA LEU A 199 -17.07 7.06 -5.32
C LEU A 199 -17.59 5.63 -5.49
N MET A 200 -18.35 5.12 -4.53
CA MET A 200 -18.93 3.77 -4.61
C MET A 200 -20.09 3.68 -5.62
N SER A 201 -20.68 4.81 -6.02
CA SER A 201 -21.73 4.87 -7.04
C SER A 201 -21.19 4.90 -8.48
N THR A 202 -19.88 5.03 -8.66
CA THR A 202 -19.23 5.00 -9.97
C THR A 202 -19.34 3.62 -10.63
N LYS A 203 -19.25 3.58 -11.97
CA LYS A 203 -19.42 2.33 -12.73
C LYS A 203 -18.38 1.26 -12.38
N PHE A 204 -17.14 1.66 -12.13
CA PHE A 204 -16.04 0.78 -11.75
C PHE A 204 -15.50 1.17 -10.38
N CYS A 205 -16.32 0.98 -9.35
CA CYS A 205 -15.97 1.33 -7.97
C CYS A 205 -14.71 0.61 -7.46
N PRO A 206 -13.99 1.19 -6.48
CA PRO A 206 -12.80 0.58 -5.90
C PRO A 206 -13.15 -0.75 -5.19
N SER A 207 -12.20 -1.69 -5.22
CA SER A 207 -12.32 -3.01 -4.55
C SER A 207 -12.35 -2.89 -3.02
N ALA A 208 -11.74 -1.84 -2.48
CA ALA A 208 -11.79 -1.47 -1.08
C ALA A 208 -11.45 0.01 -0.90
N TYR A 209 -11.73 0.55 0.28
CA TYR A 209 -11.28 1.89 0.66
C TYR A 209 -10.74 1.93 2.08
N VAL A 210 -9.81 2.85 2.34
CA VAL A 210 -9.20 3.09 3.66
C VAL A 210 -9.14 4.58 3.96
N ARG A 211 -9.29 4.95 5.22
CA ARG A 211 -9.04 6.31 5.73
C ARG A 211 -7.68 6.33 6.41
N MET A 212 -6.81 7.25 6.02
CA MET A 212 -5.50 7.43 6.64
C MET A 212 -5.57 8.55 7.68
N ASP A 213 -5.46 8.18 8.95
CA ASP A 213 -5.45 9.11 10.07
C ASP A 213 -4.05 9.66 10.33
N ASP A 214 -3.99 10.96 10.57
CA ASP A 214 -2.81 11.70 11.06
C ASP A 214 -1.47 11.23 10.47
N MET A 215 -1.36 11.33 9.14
CA MET A 215 -0.16 10.91 8.41
C MET A 215 1.10 11.73 8.74
N ARG A 216 1.07 12.64 9.72
CA ARG A 216 2.24 13.39 10.17
C ARG A 216 2.84 12.80 11.44
N LYS A 217 2.09 11.99 12.19
CA LYS A 217 2.62 11.28 13.36
C LYS A 217 3.45 10.09 12.93
N GLU A 218 4.61 9.91 13.56
CA GLU A 218 5.50 8.76 13.32
C GLU A 218 4.81 7.43 13.71
N THR A 219 3.91 7.47 14.69
CA THR A 219 3.19 6.28 15.20
C THR A 219 1.99 5.85 14.36
N SER A 220 1.59 6.61 13.34
CA SER A 220 0.46 6.20 12.50
C SER A 220 0.91 5.03 11.60
N ASN A 221 0.38 3.83 11.84
CA ASN A 221 0.71 2.67 11.03
C ASN A 221 -0.18 2.57 9.78
N CYS A 222 0.31 1.90 8.74
CA CYS A 222 -0.45 1.67 7.49
C CYS A 222 -1.18 0.32 7.51
N MET A 223 -1.51 -0.20 8.69
CA MET A 223 -2.04 -1.56 8.85
C MET A 223 -3.33 -1.75 8.05
N ASP A 224 -4.27 -0.83 8.17
CA ASP A 224 -5.55 -0.91 7.45
C ASP A 224 -5.38 -0.93 5.93
N LEU A 225 -4.43 -0.15 5.39
CA LEU A 225 -4.13 -0.15 3.96
C LEU A 225 -3.54 -1.49 3.53
N ILE A 226 -2.60 -2.02 4.31
CA ILE A 226 -1.94 -3.28 3.99
C ILE A 226 -2.94 -4.44 4.10
N GLU A 227 -3.73 -4.48 5.17
CA GLU A 227 -4.76 -5.50 5.37
C GLU A 227 -5.81 -5.46 4.24
N LYS A 228 -6.35 -4.27 3.92
CA LYS A 228 -7.31 -4.14 2.82
C LYS A 228 -6.72 -4.53 1.48
N THR A 229 -5.47 -4.13 1.20
CA THR A 229 -4.78 -4.54 -0.04
C THR A 229 -4.66 -6.06 -0.09
N ALA A 230 -4.17 -6.71 0.98
CA ALA A 230 -4.06 -8.16 1.06
C ALA A 230 -5.41 -8.85 0.85
N ASN A 231 -6.48 -8.37 1.49
CA ASN A 231 -7.82 -8.96 1.39
C ASN A 231 -8.43 -8.79 -0.02
N THR A 232 -8.06 -7.75 -0.77
CA THR A 232 -8.52 -7.55 -2.17
C THR A 232 -7.78 -8.42 -3.18
N LEU A 233 -6.60 -8.95 -2.83
CA LEU A 233 -5.86 -9.87 -3.70
C LEU A 233 -6.58 -11.23 -3.70
N THR A 234 -7.15 -11.58 -4.86
CA THR A 234 -7.90 -12.83 -5.09
C THR A 234 -7.00 -14.02 -5.44
N ASP A 235 -5.79 -13.76 -5.92
CA ASP A 235 -4.79 -14.78 -6.20
C ASP A 235 -3.93 -15.01 -4.95
N ASP A 236 -3.92 -16.24 -4.45
CA ASP A 236 -3.17 -16.64 -3.25
C ASP A 236 -1.66 -16.41 -3.39
N MET A 237 -1.13 -16.55 -4.61
CA MET A 237 0.27 -16.29 -4.92
C MET A 237 0.58 -14.80 -4.85
N LEU A 238 -0.32 -13.94 -5.36
CA LEU A 238 -0.18 -12.49 -5.21
C LEU A 238 -0.29 -12.05 -3.76
N LYS A 239 -1.23 -12.62 -2.99
CA LYS A 239 -1.38 -12.36 -1.56
C LYS A 239 -0.10 -12.74 -0.81
N LEU A 240 0.47 -13.90 -1.11
CA LEU A 240 1.70 -14.35 -0.47
C LEU A 240 2.92 -13.53 -0.86
N LEU A 241 3.04 -13.14 -2.13
CA LEU A 241 4.05 -12.18 -2.57
C LEU A 241 3.93 -10.88 -1.79
N PHE A 242 2.72 -10.31 -1.72
CA PHE A 242 2.44 -9.05 -1.01
C PHE A 242 2.83 -9.12 0.46
N VAL A 243 2.41 -10.15 1.20
CA VAL A 243 2.78 -10.27 2.62
C VAL A 243 4.29 -10.47 2.77
N SER A 244 4.93 -11.22 1.88
CA SER A 244 6.38 -11.47 1.97
C SER A 244 7.25 -10.22 1.79
N VAL A 245 6.72 -9.18 1.13
CA VAL A 245 7.40 -7.89 0.96
C VAL A 245 7.14 -6.91 2.11
N GLN A 246 6.31 -7.28 3.09
CA GLN A 246 6.05 -6.47 4.31
C GLN A 246 7.11 -6.71 5.40
N GLN A 247 8.35 -7.00 5.03
CA GLN A 247 9.41 -7.42 5.98
C GLN A 247 9.68 -6.42 7.10
N ASN A 248 9.45 -5.13 6.85
CA ASN A 248 9.60 -4.07 7.84
C ASN A 248 8.41 -3.94 8.80
N ASN A 249 7.39 -4.79 8.63
CA ASN A 249 6.17 -4.81 9.42
C ASN A 249 5.95 -6.22 9.96
N ILE A 250 6.81 -6.61 10.91
CA ILE A 250 6.86 -7.96 11.51
C ILE A 250 5.51 -8.36 12.11
N ASP A 251 4.81 -7.42 12.76
CA ASP A 251 3.49 -7.66 13.34
C ASP A 251 2.48 -8.17 12.30
N LEU A 252 2.49 -7.60 11.09
CA LEU A 252 1.66 -8.08 9.97
C LEU A 252 2.08 -9.46 9.51
N CYS A 253 3.37 -9.71 9.34
CA CYS A 253 3.85 -11.03 8.94
C CYS A 253 3.40 -12.10 9.95
N ILE A 254 3.42 -11.79 11.26
CA ILE A 254 2.91 -12.69 12.31
C ILE A 254 1.40 -12.87 12.18
N GLN A 255 0.62 -11.79 12.09
CA GLN A 255 -0.84 -11.87 11.98
C GLN A 255 -1.30 -12.71 10.79
N PHE A 256 -0.70 -12.50 9.61
CA PHE A 256 -1.02 -13.28 8.41
C PHE A 256 -0.59 -14.73 8.52
N ALA A 257 0.61 -15.01 9.06
CA ALA A 257 1.08 -16.37 9.28
C ALA A 257 0.15 -17.15 10.22
N VAL A 258 -0.27 -16.52 11.32
CA VAL A 258 -1.24 -17.11 12.27
C VAL A 258 -2.60 -17.33 11.62
N LYS A 259 -3.14 -16.32 10.93
CA LYS A 259 -4.46 -16.41 10.27
C LYS A 259 -4.50 -17.52 9.23
N VAL A 260 -3.48 -17.61 8.38
CA VAL A 260 -3.36 -18.67 7.38
C VAL A 260 -3.17 -20.02 8.08
N GLY A 261 -2.26 -20.11 9.05
CA GLY A 261 -2.04 -21.32 9.83
C GLY A 261 -3.33 -21.90 10.41
N LEU A 262 -4.08 -21.08 11.14
CA LEU A 262 -5.36 -21.45 11.75
C LEU A 262 -6.43 -21.87 10.72
N ALA A 263 -6.43 -21.27 9.53
CA ALA A 263 -7.37 -21.63 8.46
C ALA A 263 -6.98 -22.93 7.72
N THR A 264 -5.76 -23.44 7.93
CA THR A 264 -5.22 -24.60 7.21
C THR A 264 -5.09 -25.86 8.06
N SER A 265 -5.15 -25.74 9.39
CA SER A 265 -4.94 -26.88 10.28
C SER A 265 -6.18 -27.25 11.09
N THR A 266 -6.51 -28.56 11.10
CA THR A 266 -7.46 -29.16 12.05
C THR A 266 -6.78 -29.60 13.36
N GLU A 267 -5.46 -29.50 13.47
CA GLU A 267 -4.67 -29.80 14.68
C GLU A 267 -3.78 -28.62 15.10
N LEU A 268 -3.42 -28.53 16.38
CA LEU A 268 -2.59 -27.45 16.94
C LEU A 268 -1.13 -27.42 16.43
N ALA A 269 -0.71 -28.37 15.60
CA ALA A 269 0.60 -28.38 14.96
C ALA A 269 0.54 -27.64 13.62
N LEU A 270 0.72 -26.32 13.65
CA LEU A 270 1.02 -25.56 12.43
C LEU A 270 2.39 -26.04 11.92
N PRO A 271 2.53 -26.53 10.68
CA PRO A 271 3.84 -26.92 10.19
C PRO A 271 4.69 -25.66 10.08
N PHE A 272 5.76 -25.59 10.89
CA PHE A 272 6.65 -24.43 11.03
C PHE A 272 7.10 -23.86 9.67
N ASP A 273 7.30 -24.72 8.68
CA ASP A 273 7.68 -24.36 7.32
C ASP A 273 6.69 -23.39 6.64
N TYR A 274 5.39 -23.49 6.93
CA TYR A 274 4.37 -22.57 6.39
C TYR A 274 4.44 -21.18 7.00
N ILE A 275 4.71 -21.09 8.30
CA ILE A 275 4.88 -19.80 8.99
C ILE A 275 6.12 -19.09 8.45
N LEU A 276 7.22 -19.84 8.27
CA LEU A 276 8.49 -19.31 7.77
C LEU A 276 8.40 -18.77 6.34
N LEU A 277 7.41 -19.21 5.53
CA LEU A 277 7.15 -18.59 4.24
C LEU A 277 6.88 -17.08 4.37
N PHE A 278 6.27 -16.60 5.44
CA PHE A 278 5.99 -15.17 5.62
C PHE A 278 7.22 -14.36 6.10
N PHE A 279 8.33 -15.03 6.44
CA PHE A 279 9.56 -14.41 6.92
C PHE A 279 10.80 -14.79 6.08
N PRO A 280 10.81 -14.56 4.76
CA PRO A 280 11.92 -14.95 3.90
C PRO A 280 13.25 -14.23 4.19
N HIS A 281 13.20 -13.13 4.95
CA HIS A 281 14.35 -12.39 5.43
C HIS A 281 15.03 -13.05 6.64
N ILE A 282 14.29 -13.87 7.39
CA ILE A 282 14.79 -14.63 8.54
C ILE A 282 15.17 -16.05 8.08
N TRP A 283 14.46 -16.60 7.10
CA TRP A 283 14.63 -17.97 6.63
C TRP A 283 14.80 -18.04 5.11
N LYS A 284 16.03 -18.34 4.66
CA LYS A 284 16.26 -18.76 3.27
C LYS A 284 15.81 -20.22 3.18
N VAL A 285 14.67 -20.47 2.53
CA VAL A 285 14.31 -21.82 2.11
C VAL A 285 15.36 -22.25 1.07
N GLY A 286 16.42 -22.89 1.55
CA GLY A 286 17.41 -23.56 0.74
C GLY A 286 16.80 -24.80 0.13
N VAL A 287 17.01 -24.98 -1.16
CA VAL A 287 16.80 -26.24 -1.88
C VAL A 287 17.78 -27.25 -1.31
N ASP A 288 17.42 -27.88 -0.19
CA ASP A 288 17.98 -29.13 0.28
C ASP A 288 17.02 -29.69 1.32
N THR A 289 16.08 -30.53 0.87
CA THR A 289 15.47 -31.55 1.71
C THR A 289 16.51 -32.63 2.01
N GLY A 290 17.60 -32.23 2.68
CA GLY A 290 18.62 -33.10 3.24
C GLY A 290 18.51 -32.98 4.75
N ALA A 291 17.84 -33.97 5.35
CA ALA A 291 17.68 -34.23 6.78
C ALA A 291 18.45 -33.29 7.73
N PHE A 292 17.72 -32.46 8.49
CA PHE A 292 18.23 -31.86 9.72
C PHE A 292 17.52 -32.46 10.94
N HIS A 293 18.13 -33.49 11.52
CA HIS A 293 18.16 -33.63 12.98
C HIS A 293 19.14 -32.57 13.48
N GLY A 294 18.65 -31.50 14.10
CA GLY A 294 19.48 -30.38 14.55
C GLY A 294 18.86 -29.64 15.71
N SER A 295 19.34 -29.97 16.91
CA SER A 295 18.96 -29.51 18.24
C SER A 295 18.68 -28.01 18.34
N LEU A 296 17.57 -27.69 19.00
CA LEU A 296 17.19 -26.36 19.47
C LEU A 296 18.27 -25.84 20.43
N LEU A 297 19.09 -24.88 20.00
CA LEU A 297 19.96 -24.12 20.91
C LEU A 297 19.09 -23.14 21.71
N ILE A 298 18.56 -23.63 22.84
CA ILE A 298 17.95 -22.80 23.87
C ILE A 298 19.07 -22.01 24.55
N TRP A 299 19.12 -20.69 24.33
CA TRP A 299 19.91 -19.78 25.16
C TRP A 299 19.24 -19.69 26.54
N ASN A 300 19.71 -20.52 27.48
CA ASN A 300 19.34 -20.39 28.89
C ASN A 300 20.11 -19.25 29.53
N HIS A 301 19.44 -18.12 29.72
CA HIS A 301 19.87 -17.08 30.65
C HIS A 301 19.56 -17.56 32.09
N THR A 302 20.50 -18.26 32.72
CA THR A 302 20.48 -18.43 34.17
C THR A 302 21.44 -17.44 34.80
N GLY A 303 20.87 -16.41 35.43
CA GLY A 303 21.58 -15.60 36.42
C GLY A 303 21.88 -16.41 37.68
N ARG A 304 23.11 -16.25 38.18
CA ARG A 304 23.56 -16.35 39.58
C ARG A 304 24.61 -15.25 39.71
N GLY A 305 24.63 -14.30 40.65
CA GLY A 305 24.16 -14.31 42.02
C GLY A 305 25.30 -14.75 42.96
N GLY A 306 26.09 -13.79 43.46
CA GLY A 306 27.12 -13.86 44.55
C GLY A 306 28.31 -14.81 44.31
N GLU A 307 29.55 -14.51 44.69
CA GLU A 307 30.13 -13.62 45.71
C GLU A 307 31.30 -12.80 45.15
#